data_AF-A0ABD4KVI3-F1
#
_entry.id   AF-A0ABD4KVI3-F1
#
_cell.length_a   1.000
_cell.length_b   1.000
_cell.length_c   1.000
_cell.angle_alpha   90.00
_cell.angle_beta   90.00
_cell.angle_gamma   90.00
#
_symmetry.space_group_name_H-M   'P 1'
#
loop_
_entity.id
_entity.type
_entity.pdbx_description
1 polymer ?
#
loop_
_entity_poly.entity_id
_entity_poly.type
_entity_poly.pdbx_seq_one_letter_code
_entity_poly.pdbx_strand_id
1 'polypeptide(L)'
;ACGSEYVFPNRRESKVPHMGKDTLNRAISKLFGREPGRKVQPPNKMGDIKHFAVHDLRRTCRSLLASVKVPSHIAERCLNHKLKGVEGIYDRYDYLEERKEALEKVTDLVKNHIVI
;
A
#
# COMPACT_ATOMS: atom_id res chain seq x y z
N ALA A 1 3.90 17.68 5.04
CA ALA A 1 3.79 17.77 6.52
C ALA A 1 4.76 18.83 7.02
N CYS A 2 4.34 19.75 7.90
CA CYS A 2 5.19 20.87 8.36
C CYS A 2 5.79 21.73 7.22
N GLY A 3 4.98 22.08 6.20
CA GLY A 3 5.42 22.96 5.09
C GLY A 3 6.10 22.26 3.90
N SER A 4 6.33 20.95 3.96
CA SER A 4 6.84 20.20 2.79
C SER A 4 5.76 19.96 1.73
N GLU A 5 6.14 20.09 0.44
CA GLU A 5 5.34 19.72 -0.75
C GLU A 5 5.02 18.22 -0.84
N TYR A 6 5.74 17.37 -0.10
CA TYR A 6 5.57 15.92 -0.15
C TYR A 6 4.78 15.39 1.05
N VAL A 7 3.94 14.37 0.80
CA VAL A 7 3.21 13.63 1.84
C VAL A 7 4.17 12.93 2.79
N PHE A 8 5.20 12.28 2.22
CA PHE A 8 6.28 11.62 2.97
C PHE A 8 7.60 12.35 2.70
N PRO A 9 7.88 13.47 3.40
CA PRO A 9 9.12 14.21 3.23
C PRO A 9 10.31 13.42 3.75
N ASN A 10 11.49 13.71 3.22
CA ASN A 10 12.72 13.22 3.82
C ASN A 10 12.95 13.95 5.16
N ARG A 11 13.41 13.21 6.18
CA ARG A 11 13.68 13.79 7.51
C ARG A 11 14.95 14.65 7.52
N ARG A 12 15.92 14.31 6.68
CA ARG A 12 17.19 15.04 6.55
C ARG A 12 17.27 15.70 5.18
N GLU A 13 17.92 16.85 5.13
CA GLU A 13 18.20 17.52 3.86
C GLU A 13 19.00 16.60 2.95
N SER A 14 18.55 16.46 1.71
CA SER A 14 19.21 15.64 0.72
C SER A 14 18.76 16.06 -0.68
N LYS A 15 19.48 15.61 -1.71
CA LYS A 15 19.08 15.80 -3.12
C LYS A 15 17.70 15.22 -3.45
N VAL A 16 17.22 14.25 -2.66
CA VAL A 16 15.89 13.68 -2.78
C VAL A 16 15.03 14.21 -1.61
N PRO A 17 14.11 15.16 -1.86
CA PRO A 17 13.36 15.84 -0.79
C PRO A 17 12.25 14.98 -0.16
N HIS A 18 12.05 13.75 -0.64
CA HIS A 18 11.00 12.84 -0.20
C HIS A 18 11.56 11.47 0.22
N MET A 19 10.70 10.66 0.83
CA MET A 19 11.00 9.29 1.23
C MET A 19 11.51 8.45 0.05
N GLY A 20 12.60 7.70 0.28
CA GLY A 20 13.16 6.76 -0.70
C GLY A 20 12.28 5.52 -0.91
N LYS A 21 12.46 4.85 -2.06
CA LYS A 21 11.64 3.70 -2.49
C LYS A 21 11.73 2.50 -1.54
N ASP A 22 12.89 2.30 -0.91
CA ASP A 22 13.13 1.15 -0.02
C ASP A 22 12.73 1.40 1.43
N THR A 23 12.44 2.66 1.80
CA THR A 23 12.23 3.05 3.20
C THR A 23 11.11 2.25 3.87
N LEU A 24 9.97 2.06 3.17
CA LEU A 24 8.85 1.30 3.71
C LEU A 24 9.16 -0.20 3.85
N ASN A 25 9.83 -0.80 2.86
CA ASN A 25 10.24 -2.20 2.94
C ASN A 25 11.22 -2.44 4.11
N ARG A 26 12.16 -1.51 4.31
CA ARG A 26 13.08 -1.53 5.46
C ARG A 26 12.34 -1.36 6.77
N ALA A 27 11.37 -0.45 6.85
CA ALA A 27 10.56 -0.24 8.04
C ALA A 27 9.77 -1.51 8.42
N ILE A 28 9.11 -2.14 7.45
CA ILE A 28 8.38 -3.41 7.66
C ILE A 28 9.35 -4.51 8.09
N SER A 29 10.48 -4.69 7.38
CA SER A 29 11.50 -5.70 7.74
C SER A 29 11.97 -5.53 9.20
N LYS A 30 12.16 -4.28 9.63
CA LYS A 30 12.55 -3.96 11.00
C LYS A 30 11.51 -4.36 12.03
N LEU A 31 10.21 -4.23 11.72
CA LEU A 31 9.13 -4.72 12.60
C LEU A 31 9.20 -6.24 12.79
N PHE A 32 9.63 -6.98 11.76
CA PHE A 32 9.88 -8.43 11.84
C PHE A 32 11.22 -8.80 12.49
N GLY A 33 11.94 -7.85 13.09
CA GLY A 33 13.25 -8.11 13.68
C GLY A 33 14.36 -8.34 12.64
N ARG A 34 14.19 -7.84 11.41
CA ARG A 34 15.15 -8.03 10.30
C ARG A 34 15.77 -6.70 9.87
N GLU A 35 17.01 -6.49 10.23
CA GLU A 35 17.81 -5.30 9.89
C GLU A 35 19.19 -5.75 9.37
N PRO A 36 19.34 -5.89 8.03
CA PRO A 36 20.61 -6.29 7.42
C PRO A 36 21.77 -5.36 7.81
N GLY A 37 22.91 -5.95 8.13
CA GLY A 37 24.11 -5.22 8.55
C GLY A 37 24.20 -4.93 10.05
N ARG A 38 23.15 -5.26 10.84
CA ARG A 38 23.17 -5.08 12.29
C ARG A 38 23.58 -6.37 13.00
N LYS A 39 24.57 -6.30 13.91
CA LYS A 39 25.00 -7.45 14.73
C LYS A 39 23.89 -7.94 15.67
N VAL A 40 23.20 -6.99 16.32
CA VAL A 40 22.06 -7.25 17.19
C VAL A 40 20.79 -6.89 16.44
N GLN A 41 19.94 -7.87 16.20
CA GLN A 41 18.68 -7.67 15.50
C GLN A 41 17.64 -7.01 16.42
N PRO A 42 16.75 -6.16 15.88
CA PRO A 42 15.66 -5.60 16.67
C PRO A 42 14.67 -6.70 17.10
N PRO A 43 13.89 -6.48 18.17
CA PRO A 43 12.86 -7.44 18.56
C PRO A 43 11.79 -7.55 17.46
N ASN A 44 11.28 -8.77 17.26
CA ASN A 44 10.13 -9.00 16.39
C ASN A 44 8.86 -8.45 17.06
N LYS A 45 8.31 -7.38 16.49
CA LYS A 45 7.07 -6.74 16.93
C LYS A 45 5.81 -7.33 16.27
N MET A 46 5.99 -8.23 15.30
CA MET A 46 4.91 -8.81 14.52
C MET A 46 4.48 -10.20 15.04
N GLY A 47 5.10 -10.69 16.13
CA GLY A 47 4.79 -12.00 16.71
C GLY A 47 4.97 -13.13 15.68
N ASP A 48 3.98 -14.01 15.61
CA ASP A 48 3.99 -15.20 14.74
C ASP A 48 3.51 -14.93 13.31
N ILE A 49 3.24 -13.66 12.96
CA ILE A 49 2.84 -13.29 11.61
C ILE A 49 4.00 -13.59 10.65
N LYS A 50 3.67 -14.20 9.50
CA LYS A 50 4.64 -14.42 8.43
C LYS A 50 5.12 -13.08 7.86
N HIS A 51 6.41 -12.97 7.62
CA HIS A 51 7.01 -11.81 6.97
C HIS A 51 6.33 -11.47 5.64
N PHE A 52 6.03 -10.18 5.44
CA PHE A 52 5.51 -9.62 4.19
C PHE A 52 6.25 -8.33 3.82
N ALA A 53 6.11 -7.89 2.57
CA ALA A 53 6.66 -6.65 2.04
C ALA A 53 5.54 -5.67 1.63
N VAL A 54 5.91 -4.44 1.24
CA VAL A 54 4.93 -3.42 0.80
C VAL A 54 4.06 -3.92 -0.36
N HIS A 55 4.65 -4.70 -1.27
CA HIS A 55 3.92 -5.27 -2.41
C HIS A 55 2.76 -6.20 -1.98
N ASP A 56 2.91 -6.90 -0.86
CA ASP A 56 1.87 -7.80 -0.39
C ASP A 56 0.64 -7.02 0.09
N LEU A 57 0.79 -5.78 0.57
CA LEU A 57 -0.35 -4.90 0.88
C LEU A 57 -1.21 -4.64 -0.36
N ARG A 58 -0.57 -4.45 -1.53
CA ARG A 58 -1.27 -4.27 -2.82
C ARG A 58 -2.03 -5.54 -3.23
N ARG A 59 -1.40 -6.72 -3.07
CA ARG A 59 -2.03 -8.03 -3.33
C ARG A 59 -3.22 -8.29 -2.40
N THR A 60 -3.07 -7.97 -1.12
CA THR A 60 -4.14 -8.05 -0.13
C THR A 60 -5.29 -7.14 -0.53
N CYS A 61 -5.04 -5.87 -0.84
CA CYS A 61 -6.07 -4.93 -1.31
C CYS A 61 -6.83 -5.46 -2.53
N ARG A 62 -6.14 -6.04 -3.53
CA ARG A 62 -6.78 -6.66 -4.70
C ARG A 62 -7.75 -7.78 -4.32
N SER A 63 -7.36 -8.59 -3.34
CA SER A 63 -8.14 -9.74 -2.85
C SER A 63 -9.35 -9.28 -2.04
N LEU A 64 -9.17 -8.24 -1.20
CA LEU A 64 -10.27 -7.64 -0.43
C LEU A 64 -11.31 -6.98 -1.35
N LEU A 65 -10.88 -6.24 -2.37
CA LEU A 65 -11.78 -5.67 -3.38
C LEU A 65 -12.61 -6.76 -4.08
N ALA A 66 -11.98 -7.90 -4.39
CA ALA A 66 -12.70 -9.05 -4.94
C ALA A 66 -13.72 -9.64 -3.96
N SER A 67 -13.37 -9.77 -2.67
CA SER A 67 -14.28 -10.35 -1.67
C SER A 67 -15.52 -9.49 -1.43
N VAL A 68 -15.42 -8.17 -1.61
CA VAL A 68 -16.57 -7.25 -1.55
C VAL A 68 -17.24 -7.02 -2.92
N LYS A 69 -16.99 -7.92 -3.88
CA LYS A 69 -17.62 -7.97 -5.21
C LYS A 69 -17.42 -6.71 -6.06
N VAL A 70 -16.28 -6.01 -5.91
CA VAL A 70 -15.94 -4.87 -6.78
C VAL A 70 -15.62 -5.39 -8.20
N PRO A 71 -16.16 -4.77 -9.26
CA PRO A 71 -15.85 -5.15 -10.64
C PRO A 71 -14.34 -5.08 -10.92
N SER A 72 -13.84 -6.01 -11.75
CA SER A 72 -12.39 -6.13 -11.96
C SER A 72 -11.76 -4.85 -12.51
N HIS A 73 -12.38 -4.17 -13.49
CA HIS A 73 -11.83 -2.94 -14.06
C HIS A 73 -11.69 -1.83 -12.99
N ILE A 74 -12.67 -1.68 -12.10
CA ILE A 74 -12.59 -0.74 -10.96
C ILE A 74 -11.49 -1.16 -9.99
N ALA A 75 -11.39 -2.46 -9.65
CA ALA A 75 -10.36 -2.96 -8.74
C ALA A 75 -8.95 -2.75 -9.30
N GLU A 76 -8.74 -2.96 -10.60
CA GLU A 76 -7.47 -2.67 -11.28
C GLU A 76 -7.13 -1.17 -11.23
N ARG A 77 -8.12 -0.29 -11.42
CA ARG A 77 -7.96 1.17 -11.32
C ARG A 77 -7.67 1.63 -9.88
N CYS A 78 -8.27 1.03 -8.86
CA CYS A 78 -7.91 1.27 -7.45
C CYS A 78 -6.43 1.01 -7.18
N LEU A 79 -5.84 0.05 -7.89
CA LEU A 79 -4.42 -0.27 -7.79
C LEU A 79 -3.56 0.57 -8.74
N ASN A 80 -4.13 1.43 -9.58
CA ASN A 80 -3.42 2.14 -10.65
C ASN A 80 -2.76 1.18 -11.67
N HIS A 81 -3.41 0.05 -11.95
CA HIS A 81 -3.05 -0.80 -13.08
C HIS A 81 -3.64 -0.25 -14.38
N LYS A 82 -2.90 -0.41 -15.48
CA LYS A 82 -3.43 -0.17 -16.82
C LYS A 82 -4.36 -1.32 -17.21
N LEU A 83 -5.53 -0.99 -17.75
CA LEU A 83 -6.39 -1.98 -18.41
C LEU A 83 -5.64 -2.56 -19.63
N LYS A 84 -5.76 -3.87 -19.81
CA LYS A 84 -5.02 -4.59 -20.86
C LYS A 84 -5.85 -4.66 -22.14
N GLY A 85 -5.15 -4.81 -23.27
CA GLY A 85 -5.79 -5.05 -24.57
C GLY A 85 -6.60 -3.86 -25.08
N VAL A 86 -7.62 -4.17 -25.88
CA VAL A 86 -8.46 -3.18 -26.57
C VAL A 86 -9.25 -2.30 -25.60
N GLU A 87 -9.62 -2.85 -24.44
CA GLU A 87 -10.33 -2.11 -23.40
C GLU A 87 -9.55 -0.87 -22.94
N GLY A 88 -8.23 -0.98 -22.75
CA GLY A 88 -7.38 0.15 -22.37
C GLY A 88 -7.21 1.23 -23.45
N ILE A 89 -7.59 0.96 -24.70
CA ILE A 89 -7.59 1.94 -25.79
C ILE A 89 -8.82 2.84 -25.65
N TYR A 90 -9.99 2.26 -25.38
CA TYR A 90 -11.26 2.98 -25.36
C TYR A 90 -11.65 3.47 -23.97
N ASP A 91 -11.39 2.67 -22.93
CA ASP A 91 -11.70 3.04 -21.56
C ASP A 91 -10.61 3.93 -20.96
N ARG A 92 -10.86 5.22 -21.10
CA ARG A 92 -10.02 6.31 -20.57
C ARG A 92 -10.60 6.91 -19.29
N TYR A 93 -11.73 6.42 -18.80
CA TYR A 93 -12.35 6.95 -17.60
C TYR A 93 -11.59 6.48 -16.36
N ASP A 94 -11.38 7.40 -15.41
CA ASP A 94 -10.58 7.13 -14.21
C ASP A 94 -11.39 6.52 -13.06
N TYR A 95 -12.72 6.48 -13.20
CA TYR A 95 -13.67 5.89 -12.24
C TYR A 95 -13.46 6.38 -10.81
N LEU A 96 -13.24 7.69 -10.63
CA LEU A 96 -12.81 8.22 -9.33
C LEU A 96 -13.83 7.95 -8.22
N GLU A 97 -15.12 8.16 -8.49
CA GLU A 97 -16.19 7.94 -7.52
C GLU A 97 -16.38 6.45 -7.24
N GLU A 98 -16.37 5.60 -8.27
CA GLU A 98 -16.50 4.15 -8.09
C GLU A 98 -15.30 3.55 -7.36
N ARG A 99 -14.09 4.09 -7.56
CA ARG A 99 -12.90 3.72 -6.80
C ARG A 99 -13.02 4.11 -5.34
N LYS A 100 -13.57 5.30 -5.06
CA LYS A 100 -13.83 5.75 -3.69
C LYS A 100 -14.82 4.80 -3.01
N GLU A 101 -15.97 4.52 -3.61
CA GLU A 101 -16.95 3.57 -3.08
C GLU A 101 -16.36 2.17 -2.86
N ALA A 102 -15.52 1.71 -3.80
CA ALA A 102 -14.85 0.42 -3.68
C ALA A 102 -13.88 0.37 -2.48
N LEU A 103 -13.14 1.44 -2.23
CA LEU A 103 -12.21 1.55 -1.10
C LEU A 103 -12.95 1.75 0.24
N GLU A 104 -14.11 2.41 0.23
CA GLU A 104 -14.99 2.50 1.41
C GLU A 104 -15.50 1.11 1.84
N LYS A 105 -15.92 0.26 0.89
CA LYS A 105 -16.30 -1.13 1.19
C LYS A 105 -15.18 -1.94 1.84
N VAL A 106 -13.93 -1.75 1.37
CA VAL A 106 -12.76 -2.39 2.00
C VAL A 106 -12.53 -1.83 3.39
N THR A 107 -12.73 -0.54 3.59
CA THR A 107 -12.61 0.12 4.89
C THR A 107 -13.59 -0.49 5.89
N ASP A 108 -14.87 -0.65 5.51
CA ASP A 108 -15.89 -1.25 6.37
C ASP A 108 -15.54 -2.68 6.77
N LEU A 109 -14.96 -3.46 5.85
CA LEU A 109 -14.51 -4.81 6.14
C LEU A 109 -13.40 -4.85 7.21
N VAL A 110 -12.41 -3.96 7.13
CA VAL A 110 -11.25 -3.98 8.03
C VAL A 110 -11.46 -3.24 9.34
N LYS A 111 -12.44 -2.32 9.40
CA LYS A 111 -12.69 -1.43 10.55
C LYS A 111 -12.84 -2.19 11.86
N ASN A 112 -13.52 -3.34 11.84
CA ASN A 112 -13.76 -4.18 13.02
C ASN A 112 -12.51 -4.91 13.53
N HIS A 113 -11.41 -4.88 12.79
CA HIS A 113 -10.14 -5.52 13.13
C HIS A 113 -9.07 -4.52 13.60
N ILE A 114 -9.37 -3.21 13.59
CA ILE A 114 -8.42 -2.18 14.03
C ILE A 114 -8.69 -1.89 15.50
N VAL A 115 -7.69 -2.17 16.34
CA VAL A 115 -7.65 -1.74 17.75
C VAL A 115 -6.78 -0.48 17.79
N ILE A 116 -7.38 0.67 18.08
CA ILE A 116 -6.69 1.97 18.23
C ILE A 116 -6.48 2.26 19.71
#